data_AF-A0ABD3JIX5-F1
#
_entry.id   AF-A0ABD3JIX5-F1
#
_cell.length_a   1.000
_cell.length_b   1.000
_cell.length_c   1.000
_cell.angle_alpha   90.00
_cell.angle_beta   90.00
_cell.angle_gamma   90.00
#
_symmetry.space_group_name_H-M   'P 1'
#
loop_
_entity.id
_entity.type
_entity.pdbx_description
1 polymer ?
#
loop_
_entity_poly.entity_id
_entity_poly.type
_entity_poly.pdbx_seq_one_letter_code
_entity_poly.pdbx_strand_id
1 'polypeptide(L)'
;MNKLFAISMLLLGNVIRQEELTPGDHVYTYRRYGLYTHRGIYVGEGSVIHFTRTGVNKTSIDSFRQEDKELHSLHLYAYGRPLLEYWLTRWGTCTALAGNASPEEVVNRARELYEGNGFGEYDLVNNNCEHFATFCRTSVRASAQTALVAVWEDKAKGVKERTTEFLQRINVKGPSLPHLTPYYQ
;
A
#
# COMPACT_ATOMS: atom_id res chain seq x y z
N MET A 1 0.41 -12.98 24.40
CA MET A 1 1.62 -12.49 23.68
C MET A 1 2.46 -11.64 24.61
N ASN A 2 3.73 -11.96 24.80
CA ASN A 2 4.62 -11.25 25.72
C ASN A 2 5.06 -9.89 25.14
N LYS A 3 4.98 -8.81 25.94
CA LYS A 3 5.39 -7.45 25.51
C LYS A 3 6.84 -7.40 25.01
N LEU A 4 7.71 -8.26 25.54
CA LEU A 4 9.11 -8.39 25.12
C LEU A 4 9.25 -8.91 23.68
N PHE A 5 8.34 -9.79 23.24
CA PHE A 5 8.34 -10.34 21.89
C PHE A 5 7.91 -9.29 20.84
N ALA A 6 6.93 -8.45 21.21
CA ALA A 6 6.48 -7.34 20.36
C ALA A 6 7.56 -6.26 20.18
N ILE A 7 8.34 -5.98 21.24
CA ILE A 7 9.45 -5.01 21.21
C ILE A 7 10.66 -5.56 20.41
N SER A 8 10.91 -6.87 20.46
CA SER A 8 11.96 -7.53 19.64
C SER A 8 11.69 -7.42 18.14
N MET A 9 10.46 -7.72 17.69
CA MET A 9 10.06 -7.54 16.27
C MET A 9 10.19 -6.08 15.80
N LEU A 10 10.04 -5.13 16.72
CA LEU A 10 10.17 -3.70 16.49
C LEU A 10 11.62 -3.25 16.24
N LEU A 11 12.61 -3.92 16.84
CA LEU A 11 14.00 -3.46 16.89
C LEU A 11 14.97 -4.26 16.00
N LEU A 12 14.67 -5.53 15.66
CA LEU A 12 15.60 -6.40 14.93
C LEU A 12 15.29 -6.58 13.43
N GLY A 13 14.23 -5.94 12.94
CA GLY A 13 13.70 -6.22 11.61
C GLY A 13 12.93 -7.53 11.60
N ASN A 14 11.83 -7.57 10.85
CA ASN A 14 10.90 -8.71 10.85
C ASN A 14 11.45 -9.94 10.10
N VAL A 15 12.77 -10.20 10.15
CA VAL A 15 13.38 -11.36 9.47
C VAL A 15 12.74 -12.64 9.99
N ILE A 16 12.34 -13.52 9.08
CA ILE A 16 11.68 -14.79 9.39
C ILE A 16 12.37 -15.95 8.67
N ARG A 17 12.45 -17.10 9.34
CA ARG A 17 12.93 -18.33 8.72
C ARG A 17 11.79 -19.10 8.08
N GLN A 18 12.10 -19.94 7.09
CA GLN A 18 11.07 -20.68 6.35
C GLN A 18 10.23 -21.60 7.25
N GLU A 19 10.83 -22.16 8.30
CA GLU A 19 10.15 -23.08 9.23
C GLU A 19 9.15 -22.38 10.15
N GLU A 20 9.22 -21.05 10.24
CA GLU A 20 8.34 -20.21 11.07
C GLU A 20 7.15 -19.68 10.26
N LEU A 21 7.13 -19.91 8.94
CA LEU A 21 6.06 -19.42 8.06
C LEU A 21 4.79 -20.25 8.18
N THR A 22 3.68 -19.53 8.18
CA THR A 22 2.33 -20.10 8.14
C THR A 22 1.62 -19.68 6.85
N PRO A 23 0.93 -20.60 6.14
CA PRO A 23 0.17 -20.23 4.95
C PRO A 23 -0.75 -19.04 5.22
N GLY A 24 -0.71 -18.03 4.36
CA GLY A 24 -1.41 -16.75 4.53
C GLY A 24 -0.51 -15.60 4.99
N ASP A 25 0.74 -15.89 5.39
CA ASP A 25 1.70 -14.86 5.75
C ASP A 25 2.03 -13.95 4.56
N HIS A 26 1.90 -12.64 4.79
CA HIS A 26 2.39 -11.62 3.88
C HIS A 26 3.88 -11.42 4.14
N VAL A 27 4.69 -11.85 3.17
CA VAL A 27 6.14 -11.78 3.24
C VAL A 27 6.69 -10.72 2.29
N TYR A 28 7.85 -10.19 2.62
CA TYR A 28 8.58 -9.30 1.73
C TYR A 28 10.09 -9.53 1.80
N THR A 29 10.77 -9.05 0.78
CA THR A 29 12.23 -9.01 0.74
C THR A 29 12.70 -7.66 0.19
N TYR A 30 13.83 -7.17 0.68
CA TYR A 30 14.43 -5.92 0.19
C TYR A 30 15.15 -6.16 -1.14
N ARG A 31 15.01 -5.21 -2.07
CA ARG A 31 15.58 -5.24 -3.41
C ARG A 31 16.44 -4.02 -3.69
N ARG A 32 17.39 -4.15 -4.62
CA ARG A 32 18.31 -3.08 -5.06
C ARG A 32 18.90 -2.32 -3.88
N TYR A 33 19.65 -2.99 -3.02
CA TYR A 33 20.26 -2.41 -1.81
C TYR A 33 19.23 -1.81 -0.82
N GLY A 34 17.98 -2.25 -0.87
CA GLY A 34 16.91 -1.81 0.00
C GLY A 34 16.11 -0.61 -0.50
N LEU A 35 16.24 -0.23 -1.77
CA LEU A 35 15.45 0.86 -2.36
C LEU A 35 13.95 0.55 -2.42
N TYR A 36 13.57 -0.72 -2.50
CA TYR A 36 12.17 -1.13 -2.43
C TYR A 36 12.01 -2.53 -1.84
N THR A 37 10.77 -2.91 -1.56
CA THR A 37 10.40 -4.24 -1.10
C THR A 37 9.65 -4.99 -2.20
N HIS A 38 10.03 -6.23 -2.50
CA HIS A 38 9.18 -7.14 -3.26
C HIS A 38 8.32 -7.96 -2.31
N ARG A 39 7.01 -8.05 -2.58
CA ARG A 39 6.03 -8.61 -1.64
C ARG A 39 5.28 -9.80 -2.24
N GLY A 40 4.83 -10.71 -1.37
CA GLY A 40 4.07 -11.88 -1.77
C GLY A 40 3.32 -12.51 -0.59
N ILE A 41 2.50 -13.51 -0.90
CA ILE A 41 1.76 -14.32 0.06
C ILE A 41 2.37 -15.72 0.08
N TYR A 42 2.82 -16.16 1.25
CA TYR A 42 3.21 -17.55 1.44
C TYR A 42 1.97 -18.44 1.43
N VAL A 43 1.96 -19.49 0.60
CA VAL A 43 0.78 -20.35 0.38
C VAL A 43 0.98 -21.80 0.83
N GLY A 44 2.03 -22.05 1.61
CA GLY A 44 2.44 -23.38 2.05
C GLY A 44 3.46 -24.04 1.13
N GLU A 45 4.02 -25.16 1.60
CA GLU A 45 4.92 -26.03 0.83
C GLU A 45 6.11 -25.29 0.19
N GLY A 46 6.70 -24.34 0.93
CA GLY A 46 7.85 -23.57 0.44
C GLY A 46 7.53 -22.67 -0.75
N SER A 47 6.26 -22.36 -1.01
CA SER A 47 5.81 -21.58 -2.17
C SER A 47 5.24 -20.22 -1.79
N VAL A 48 5.51 -19.22 -2.62
CA VAL A 48 4.99 -17.85 -2.51
C VAL A 48 4.27 -17.49 -3.80
N ILE A 49 3.08 -16.90 -3.69
CA ILE A 49 2.39 -16.24 -4.80
C ILE A 49 2.68 -14.75 -4.72
N HIS A 50 3.10 -14.16 -5.83
CA HIS A 50 3.47 -12.75 -5.90
C HIS A 50 3.13 -12.12 -7.25
N PHE A 51 2.99 -10.80 -7.27
CA PHE A 51 2.65 -10.07 -8.48
C PHE A 51 3.88 -9.37 -9.05
N THR A 52 4.15 -9.58 -10.35
CA THR A 52 5.30 -9.04 -11.06
C THR A 52 4.86 -8.46 -12.41
N ARG A 53 5.81 -7.93 -13.18
CA ARG A 53 5.55 -7.44 -14.55
C ARG A 53 5.03 -8.50 -15.50
N THR A 54 5.20 -9.79 -15.19
CA THR A 54 4.69 -10.89 -16.02
C THR A 54 3.34 -11.42 -15.54
N GLY A 55 2.73 -10.78 -14.55
CA GLY A 55 1.46 -11.20 -13.96
C GLY A 55 1.61 -11.77 -12.55
N VAL A 56 0.58 -12.49 -12.11
CA VAL A 56 0.59 -13.20 -10.83
C VAL A 56 1.33 -14.52 -11.03
N ASN A 57 2.40 -14.73 -10.26
CA ASN A 57 3.27 -15.90 -10.39
C ASN A 57 3.31 -16.69 -9.08
N LYS A 58 3.54 -18.00 -9.16
CA LYS A 58 3.85 -18.86 -8.01
C LYS A 58 5.30 -19.34 -8.13
N THR A 59 6.11 -19.07 -7.11
CA THR A 59 7.53 -19.47 -7.08
C THR A 59 7.88 -20.14 -5.76
N SER A 60 9.06 -20.79 -5.70
CA SER A 60 9.63 -21.18 -4.41
C SER A 60 10.02 -19.95 -3.58
N ILE A 61 10.21 -20.14 -2.27
CA ILE A 61 10.75 -19.10 -1.37
C ILE A 61 12.12 -18.62 -1.84
N ASP A 62 13.01 -19.52 -2.28
CA ASP A 62 14.34 -19.12 -2.72
C ASP A 62 14.30 -18.28 -4.00
N SER A 63 13.50 -18.68 -5.00
CA SER A 63 13.27 -17.86 -6.20
C SER A 63 12.60 -16.54 -5.87
N PHE A 64 11.68 -16.51 -4.89
CA PHE A 64 11.06 -15.28 -4.41
C PHE A 64 12.07 -14.32 -3.78
N ARG A 65 13.09 -14.85 -3.09
CA ARG A 65 14.16 -14.11 -2.39
C ARG A 65 15.34 -13.73 -3.28
N GLN A 66 15.49 -14.38 -4.43
CA GLN A 66 16.63 -14.14 -5.32
C GLN A 66 16.47 -12.83 -6.11
N GLU A 67 17.52 -12.03 -6.19
CA GLU A 67 17.69 -10.93 -7.15
C GLU A 67 19.10 -11.05 -7.74
N ASP A 68 19.19 -11.18 -9.05
CA ASP A 68 20.43 -11.54 -9.75
C ASP A 68 21.06 -12.83 -9.17
N LYS A 69 22.22 -12.72 -8.51
CA LYS A 69 22.94 -13.83 -7.87
C LYS A 69 22.85 -13.81 -6.33
N GLU A 70 22.14 -12.84 -5.76
CA GLU A 70 22.05 -12.61 -4.32
C GLU A 70 20.74 -13.17 -3.75
N LEU A 71 20.82 -13.82 -2.59
CA LEU A 71 19.66 -14.34 -1.86
C LEU A 71 19.35 -13.44 -0.68
N HIS A 72 18.26 -12.69 -0.78
CA HIS A 72 17.91 -11.70 0.22
C HIS A 72 17.18 -12.32 1.43
N SER A 73 17.22 -11.64 2.56
CA SER A 73 16.46 -12.03 3.75
C SER A 73 14.95 -11.97 3.50
N LEU A 74 14.23 -12.91 4.09
CA LEU A 74 12.76 -12.94 4.08
C LEU A 74 12.25 -12.25 5.33
N HIS A 75 11.18 -11.46 5.20
CA HIS A 75 10.61 -10.72 6.31
C HIS A 75 9.08 -10.84 6.36
N LEU A 76 8.50 -10.74 7.56
CA LEU A 76 7.05 -10.62 7.74
C LEU A 76 6.57 -9.17 7.66
N TYR A 77 5.50 -8.96 6.91
CA TYR A 77 4.81 -7.69 6.84
C TYR A 77 3.88 -7.50 8.05
N ALA A 78 3.98 -6.36 8.72
CA ALA A 78 3.18 -6.09 9.93
C ALA A 78 1.87 -5.33 9.61
N TYR A 79 0.77 -5.76 10.23
CA TYR A 79 -0.55 -5.14 10.12
C TYR A 79 -0.99 -4.52 11.45
N GLY A 80 -1.93 -3.57 11.39
CA GLY A 80 -2.55 -2.96 12.58
C GLY A 80 -1.59 -2.15 13.45
N ARG A 81 -0.51 -1.60 12.88
CA ARG A 81 0.45 -0.79 13.64
C ARG A 81 -0.17 0.57 13.98
N PRO A 82 -0.04 1.07 15.22
CA PRO A 82 -0.46 2.43 15.57
C PRO A 82 0.15 3.46 14.61
N LEU A 83 -0.58 4.52 14.28
CA LEU A 83 -0.13 5.53 13.32
C LEU A 83 1.25 6.10 13.65
N LEU A 84 1.51 6.39 14.93
CA LEU A 84 2.82 6.90 15.38
C LEU A 84 3.96 5.92 15.08
N GLU A 85 3.72 4.64 15.25
CA GLU A 85 4.70 3.59 14.98
C GLU A 85 4.89 3.39 13.47
N TYR A 86 3.81 3.44 12.69
CA TYR A 86 3.86 3.44 11.23
C TYR A 86 4.76 4.58 10.69
N TRP A 87 4.63 5.79 11.22
CA TRP A 87 5.47 6.94 10.83
C TRP A 87 6.95 6.78 11.19
N LEU A 88 7.26 5.98 12.21
CA LEU A 88 8.63 5.73 12.66
C LEU A 88 9.26 4.50 11.98
N THR A 89 8.46 3.60 11.41
CA THR A 89 8.94 2.43 10.68
C THR A 89 9.40 2.78 9.27
N ARG A 90 10.36 1.98 8.77
CA ARG A 90 10.80 2.06 7.38
C ARG A 90 9.61 1.87 6.43
N TRP A 91 9.52 2.72 5.41
CA TRP A 91 8.40 2.70 4.48
C TRP A 91 8.29 1.34 3.78
N GLY A 92 7.05 0.85 3.66
CA GLY A 92 6.74 -0.39 2.95
C GLY A 92 6.95 -1.69 3.73
N THR A 93 7.12 -1.63 5.05
CA THR A 93 7.27 -2.83 5.90
C THR A 93 6.06 -3.12 6.80
N CYS A 94 5.15 -2.16 6.93
CA CYS A 94 3.93 -2.32 7.73
C CYS A 94 2.79 -1.41 7.26
N THR A 95 1.58 -1.67 7.76
CA THR A 95 0.40 -0.83 7.53
C THR A 95 -0.39 -0.61 8.82
N ALA A 96 -1.10 0.53 8.89
CA ALA A 96 -2.09 0.80 9.91
C ALA A 96 -3.42 0.04 9.67
N LEU A 97 -3.63 -0.49 8.46
CA LEU A 97 -4.81 -1.28 8.14
C LEU A 97 -4.85 -2.56 9.00
N ALA A 98 -6.03 -2.89 9.51
CA ALA A 98 -6.27 -4.18 10.15
C ALA A 98 -6.32 -5.29 9.08
N GLY A 99 -5.68 -6.42 9.37
CA GLY A 99 -5.79 -7.63 8.57
C GLY A 99 -7.01 -8.42 9.01
N ASN A 100 -8.10 -8.31 8.26
CA ASN A 100 -9.41 -8.85 8.69
C ASN A 100 -9.66 -10.27 8.20
N ALA A 101 -8.84 -10.76 7.26
CA ALA A 101 -9.01 -12.08 6.68
C ALA A 101 -8.45 -13.20 7.56
N SER A 102 -9.01 -14.40 7.47
CA SER A 102 -8.36 -15.61 8.01
C SER A 102 -7.17 -16.01 7.12
N PRO A 103 -6.18 -16.76 7.62
CA PRO A 103 -5.06 -17.23 6.78
C PRO A 103 -5.53 -18.01 5.55
N GLU A 104 -6.57 -18.83 5.70
CA GLU A 104 -7.19 -19.60 4.61
C GLU A 104 -7.77 -18.68 3.53
N GLU A 105 -8.50 -17.64 3.91
CA GLU A 105 -9.05 -16.67 2.97
C GLU A 105 -7.94 -15.94 2.18
N VAL A 106 -6.84 -15.59 2.84
CA VAL A 106 -5.69 -14.95 2.17
C VAL A 106 -5.11 -15.87 1.10
N VAL A 107 -4.91 -17.15 1.46
CA VAL A 107 -4.37 -18.16 0.55
C VAL A 107 -5.32 -18.41 -0.63
N ASN A 108 -6.61 -18.54 -0.38
CA ASN A 108 -7.61 -18.78 -1.42
C ASN A 108 -7.64 -17.62 -2.42
N ARG A 109 -7.68 -16.37 -1.94
CA ARG A 109 -7.61 -15.19 -2.83
C ARG A 109 -6.33 -15.16 -3.66
N ALA A 110 -5.18 -15.45 -3.05
CA ALA A 110 -3.92 -15.48 -3.77
C ALA A 110 -3.93 -16.55 -4.89
N ARG A 111 -4.51 -17.72 -4.63
CA ARG A 111 -4.66 -18.81 -5.61
C ARG A 111 -5.63 -18.46 -6.73
N GLU A 112 -6.81 -17.93 -6.41
CA GLU A 112 -7.79 -17.48 -7.41
C GLU A 112 -7.20 -16.44 -8.37
N LEU A 113 -6.45 -15.47 -7.84
CA LEU A 113 -5.77 -14.45 -8.64
C LEU A 113 -4.65 -15.03 -9.51
N TYR A 114 -3.94 -16.03 -9.02
CA TYR A 114 -2.91 -16.75 -9.77
C TYR A 114 -3.54 -17.57 -10.92
N GLU A 115 -4.57 -18.36 -10.63
CA GLU A 115 -5.23 -19.24 -11.59
C GLU A 115 -5.99 -18.46 -12.68
N GLY A 116 -6.67 -17.38 -12.29
CA GLY A 116 -7.43 -16.54 -13.22
C GLY A 116 -6.64 -15.44 -13.91
N ASN A 117 -5.34 -15.28 -13.59
CA ASN A 117 -4.54 -14.10 -13.95
C ASN A 117 -5.28 -12.77 -13.65
N GLY A 118 -6.04 -12.76 -12.56
CA GLY A 118 -7.14 -11.80 -12.33
C GLY A 118 -6.73 -10.45 -11.75
N PHE A 119 -5.42 -10.19 -11.59
CA PHE A 119 -4.94 -8.97 -10.93
C PHE A 119 -4.57 -7.83 -11.89
N GLY A 120 -4.73 -8.05 -13.20
CA GLY A 120 -4.51 -7.05 -14.25
C GLY A 120 -3.04 -6.78 -14.55
N GLU A 121 -2.78 -5.68 -15.25
CA GLU A 121 -1.43 -5.27 -15.66
C GLU A 121 -0.64 -4.65 -14.50
N TYR A 122 0.65 -4.95 -14.45
CA TYR A 122 1.52 -4.44 -13.40
C TYR A 122 1.88 -2.98 -13.66
N ASP A 123 1.58 -2.11 -12.69
CA ASP A 123 1.99 -0.71 -12.67
C ASP A 123 2.75 -0.41 -11.39
N LEU A 124 3.93 0.21 -11.51
CA LEU A 124 4.83 0.45 -10.38
C LEU A 124 4.19 1.31 -9.27
N VAL A 125 3.22 2.16 -9.60
CA VAL A 125 2.64 3.13 -8.69
C VAL A 125 1.26 2.70 -8.20
N ASN A 126 0.42 2.17 -9.09
CA ASN A 126 -1.01 2.00 -8.86
C ASN A 126 -1.46 0.55 -8.73
N ASN A 127 -0.72 -0.41 -9.32
CA ASN A 127 -1.07 -1.82 -9.28
C ASN A 127 0.20 -2.67 -9.25
N ASN A 128 0.82 -2.77 -8.07
CA ASN A 128 2.10 -3.46 -7.88
C ASN A 128 1.98 -4.61 -6.85
N CYS A 129 3.11 -5.22 -6.51
CA CYS A 129 3.18 -6.31 -5.53
C CYS A 129 2.63 -5.94 -4.14
N GLU A 130 2.71 -4.66 -3.75
CA GLU A 130 2.14 -4.18 -2.49
C GLU A 130 0.61 -4.17 -2.53
N HIS A 131 0.01 -3.72 -3.63
CA HIS A 131 -1.44 -3.74 -3.81
C HIS A 131 -1.96 -5.17 -3.81
N PHE A 132 -1.27 -6.07 -4.50
CA PHE A 132 -1.60 -7.50 -4.52
C PHE A 132 -1.62 -8.12 -3.12
N ALA A 133 -0.51 -8.05 -2.39
CA ALA A 133 -0.40 -8.70 -1.09
C ALA A 133 -1.32 -8.05 -0.04
N THR A 134 -1.52 -6.72 -0.13
CA THR A 134 -2.50 -6.02 0.72
C THR A 134 -3.92 -6.49 0.42
N PHE A 135 -4.31 -6.57 -0.86
CA PHE A 135 -5.64 -7.03 -1.27
C PHE A 135 -5.92 -8.46 -0.81
N CYS A 136 -4.97 -9.39 -0.97
CA CYS A 136 -5.14 -10.76 -0.46
C CYS A 136 -5.43 -10.76 1.05
N ARG A 137 -4.79 -9.86 1.81
CA ARG A 137 -4.95 -9.80 3.28
C ARG A 137 -6.18 -9.04 3.76
N THR A 138 -6.60 -8.00 3.06
CA THR A 138 -7.62 -7.05 3.54
C THR A 138 -8.91 -7.06 2.72
N SER A 139 -8.91 -7.69 1.54
CA SER A 139 -9.96 -7.56 0.51
C SER A 139 -10.14 -6.14 -0.03
N VAL A 140 -9.29 -5.19 0.35
CA VAL A 140 -9.34 -3.81 -0.12
C VAL A 140 -8.27 -3.63 -1.19
N ARG A 141 -8.65 -3.20 -2.40
CA ARG A 141 -7.69 -2.94 -3.51
C ARG A 141 -6.81 -1.70 -3.27
N ALA A 142 -6.94 -1.05 -2.12
CA ALA A 142 -6.22 0.16 -1.74
C ALA A 142 -4.98 -0.20 -0.91
N SER A 143 -3.82 0.31 -1.31
CA SER A 143 -2.60 0.28 -0.50
C SER A 143 -2.50 1.53 0.39
N ALA A 144 -1.49 1.58 1.26
CA ALA A 144 -1.20 2.80 2.03
C ALA A 144 -0.91 4.02 1.13
N GLN A 145 -0.43 3.79 -0.11
CA GLN A 145 -0.25 4.84 -1.12
C GLN A 145 -1.59 5.38 -1.60
N THR A 146 -2.58 4.53 -1.86
CA THR A 146 -3.93 4.96 -2.27
C THR A 146 -4.66 5.69 -1.16
N ALA A 147 -4.47 5.30 0.11
CA ALA A 147 -5.05 6.02 1.24
C ALA A 147 -4.44 7.43 1.40
N LEU A 148 -3.12 7.57 1.22
CA LEU A 148 -2.45 8.87 1.21
C LEU A 148 -2.86 9.72 0.01
N VAL A 149 -2.99 9.12 -1.19
CA VAL A 149 -3.50 9.78 -2.40
C VAL A 149 -4.94 10.22 -2.21
N ALA A 150 -5.82 9.38 -1.67
CA ALA A 150 -7.22 9.74 -1.38
C ALA A 150 -7.31 10.88 -0.36
N VAL A 151 -6.49 10.85 0.71
CA VAL A 151 -6.41 11.95 1.69
C VAL A 151 -5.84 13.22 1.05
N TRP A 152 -4.88 13.10 0.14
CA TRP A 152 -4.33 14.23 -0.62
C TRP A 152 -5.34 14.80 -1.61
N GLU A 153 -6.07 13.95 -2.33
CA GLU A 153 -7.13 14.31 -3.27
C GLU A 153 -8.29 14.99 -2.54
N ASP A 154 -8.68 14.49 -1.37
CA ASP A 154 -9.69 15.10 -0.50
C ASP A 154 -9.23 16.47 0.01
N LYS A 155 -7.99 16.58 0.49
CA LYS A 155 -7.39 17.87 0.86
C LYS A 155 -7.29 18.84 -0.32
N ALA A 156 -6.91 18.36 -1.50
CA ALA A 156 -6.81 19.16 -2.72
C ALA A 156 -8.18 19.64 -3.19
N LYS A 157 -9.22 18.79 -3.12
CA LYS A 157 -10.62 19.18 -3.35
C LYS A 157 -11.07 20.24 -2.35
N GLY A 158 -10.84 20.04 -1.06
CA GLY A 158 -11.19 21.03 -0.03
C GLY A 158 -10.42 22.36 -0.14
N VAL A 159 -9.21 22.38 -0.70
CA VAL A 159 -8.48 23.62 -1.03
C VAL A 159 -9.06 24.29 -2.27
N LYS A 160 -9.44 23.51 -3.30
CA LYS A 160 -10.06 24.01 -4.54
C LYS A 160 -11.45 24.58 -4.31
N GLU A 161 -12.25 23.95 -3.45
CA GLU A 161 -13.58 24.43 -3.06
C GLU A 161 -13.48 25.74 -2.26
N ARG A 162 -12.60 25.80 -1.25
CA ARG A 162 -12.37 27.03 -0.48
C ARG A 162 -11.85 28.20 -1.32
N THR A 163 -10.96 27.93 -2.29
CA THR A 163 -10.51 28.99 -3.21
C THR A 163 -11.61 29.43 -4.15
N THR A 164 -12.46 28.51 -4.63
CA THR A 164 -13.62 28.86 -5.47
C THR A 164 -14.65 29.69 -4.70
N GLU A 165 -14.99 29.32 -3.46
CA GLU A 165 -15.86 30.10 -2.58
C GLU A 165 -15.29 31.48 -2.26
N PHE A 166 -13.97 31.58 -2.02
CA PHE A 166 -13.28 32.84 -1.80
C PHE A 166 -13.35 33.74 -3.05
N LEU A 167 -13.10 33.18 -4.24
CA LEU A 167 -13.20 33.89 -5.52
C LEU A 167 -14.64 34.37 -5.80
N GLN A 168 -15.65 33.58 -5.46
CA GLN A 168 -17.04 34.00 -5.56
C GLN A 168 -17.36 35.14 -4.58
N ARG A 169 -16.85 35.09 -3.34
CA ARG A 169 -17.04 36.16 -2.34
C ARG A 169 -16.42 37.50 -2.74
N ILE A 170 -15.28 37.49 -3.42
CA ILE A 170 -14.64 38.73 -3.92
C ILE A 170 -15.31 39.24 -5.20
N ASN A 171 -15.84 38.35 -6.05
CA ASN A 171 -16.48 38.73 -7.32
C ASN A 171 -17.93 39.26 -7.15
N VAL A 172 -18.55 39.08 -5.98
CA VAL A 172 -19.88 39.64 -5.65
C VAL A 172 -19.80 41.09 -5.12
N LYS A 173 -18.59 41.64 -4.91
CA LYS A 173 -18.38 43.03 -4.46
C LYS A 173 -17.63 43.88 -5.49
N GLY A 174 -18.00 43.80 -6.76
CA GLY A 174 -17.61 44.84 -7.72
C GLY A 174 -18.31 46.17 -7.38
N PRO A 175 -17.62 47.31 -7.31
CA PRO A 175 -18.26 48.59 -7.02
C PRO A 175 -19.23 48.97 -8.15
N SER A 176 -20.48 49.29 -7.80
CA SER A 176 -21.45 49.85 -8.73
C SER A 176 -20.94 51.21 -9.22
N LEU A 177 -20.66 51.30 -10.52
CA LEU A 177 -20.30 52.55 -11.19
C LEU A 177 -21.45 53.56 -11.07
N PRO A 178 -21.18 54.83 -10.69
CA PRO A 178 -22.21 55.85 -10.62
C PRO A 178 -22.74 56.18 -12.02
N HIS A 179 -24.08 56.23 -12.13
CA HIS A 179 -24.78 56.65 -13.33
C HIS A 179 -24.42 58.10 -13.69
N LEU A 180 -23.74 58.28 -14.83
CA LEU A 180 -23.57 59.59 -15.46
C LEU A 180 -24.82 59.87 -16.32
N THR A 181 -25.56 60.92 -15.95
CA THR A 181 -26.66 61.46 -16.76
C THR A 181 -26.08 62.27 -17.94
N PRO A 182 -26.57 62.07 -19.18
CA PRO A 182 -26.14 62.90 -20.29
C PRO A 182 -26.88 64.26 -20.28
N TYR A 183 -26.12 65.33 -20.09
CA TYR A 183 -26.52 66.69 -20.48
C TYR A 183 -26.36 66.82 -22.00
N TYR A 184 -27.42 67.17 -22.72
CA TYR A 184 -27.31 67.92 -23.96
C TYR A 184 -28.43 68.95 -24.05
N GLN A 185 -28.02 70.16 -24.46
CA GLN A 185 -28.82 71.35 -24.77
C GLN A 185 -29.66 71.14 -26.03
#